data_AF-A0AAV1AZQ7-F1
#
_entry.id   AF-A0AAV1AZQ7-F1
#
_cell.length_a   1.000
_cell.length_b   1.000
_cell.length_c   1.000
_cell.angle_alpha   90.00
_cell.angle_beta   90.00
_cell.angle_gamma   90.00
#
_symmetry.space_group_name_H-M   'P 1'
#
loop_
_entity.id
_entity.type
_entity.pdbx_description
1 polymer ?
#
loop_
_entity_poly.entity_id
_entity_poly.type
_entity_poly.pdbx_seq_one_letter_code
_entity_poly.pdbx_strand_id
1 'polypeptide(L)'
;MSDGNNLLSIPKFDGDYDHWSMLMENLLRSKEYWSLVEQGYEEPKPLESLTGAERRTLEEKKLKDLKAKNYLFQSIDKNILKTITNKSTSKALWDSMKQKYQGNARVQRAQLQRLLRDFEILEMQNGECVNDYIFRVMLTANDMRGAGETMENRHIVEKILRTLSDKYNYIVCSIEESKDINKMTVDELHRSLLVHEYKIKRKDVTEQALKVTGDSSNLRVDERFSDRGRGRGGYRGK
;
A
#
# COMPACT_ATOMS: atom_id res chain seq x y z
N MET A 1 -0.83 -32.67 -22.83
CA MET A 1 0.40 -31.98 -22.37
C MET A 1 0.68 -30.89 -23.37
N SER A 2 0.27 -29.67 -23.06
CA SER A 2 0.59 -28.48 -23.81
C SER A 2 1.36 -27.60 -22.86
N ASP A 3 2.68 -27.57 -23.02
CA ASP A 3 3.58 -26.67 -22.30
C ASP A 3 3.11 -25.24 -22.53
N GLY A 4 2.43 -24.71 -21.51
CA GLY A 4 2.07 -23.31 -21.42
C GLY A 4 3.35 -22.51 -21.32
N ASN A 5 3.83 -22.08 -22.48
CA ASN A 5 4.93 -21.17 -22.65
C ASN A 5 4.51 -19.84 -22.01
N ASN A 6 4.68 -19.72 -20.69
CA ASN A 6 4.42 -18.52 -19.92
C ASN A 6 5.55 -17.54 -20.26
N LEU A 7 5.51 -16.97 -21.47
CA LEU A 7 6.31 -15.83 -21.82
C LEU A 7 5.98 -14.78 -20.76
N LEU A 8 6.95 -14.44 -19.91
CA LEU A 8 6.88 -13.27 -19.05
C LEU A 8 6.44 -12.09 -19.94
N SER A 9 5.19 -11.67 -19.75
CA SER A 9 4.63 -10.56 -20.52
C SER A 9 5.49 -9.34 -20.28
N ILE A 10 5.90 -8.66 -21.35
CA ILE A 10 6.74 -7.47 -21.25
C ILE A 10 5.90 -6.40 -20.54
N PRO A 11 6.35 -5.91 -19.35
CA PRO A 11 5.62 -4.88 -18.61
C PRO A 11 5.42 -3.65 -19.50
N LYS A 12 4.21 -3.09 -19.52
CA LYS A 12 3.91 -1.88 -20.28
C LYS A 12 3.97 -0.69 -19.33
N PHE A 13 4.63 0.37 -19.75
CA PHE A 13 4.67 1.61 -18.99
C PHE A 13 3.32 2.32 -19.12
N ASP A 14 2.64 2.52 -18.00
CA ASP A 14 1.31 3.13 -17.88
C ASP A 14 1.34 4.52 -17.22
N GLY A 15 2.52 4.99 -16.83
CA GLY A 15 2.71 6.25 -16.11
C GLY A 15 3.29 6.05 -14.71
N ASP A 16 3.13 4.87 -14.11
CA ASP A 16 3.75 4.53 -12.83
C ASP A 16 5.18 4.01 -13.05
N TYR A 17 6.15 4.91 -12.87
CA TYR A 17 7.56 4.56 -13.10
C TYR A 17 8.09 3.57 -12.08
N ASP A 18 7.68 3.66 -10.81
CA ASP A 18 8.21 2.84 -9.74
C ASP A 18 7.72 1.38 -9.91
N HIS A 19 6.43 1.20 -10.20
CA HIS A 19 5.89 -0.12 -10.50
C HIS A 19 6.48 -0.71 -11.80
N TRP A 20 6.50 0.06 -12.88
CA TRP A 20 7.04 -0.40 -14.16
C TRP A 20 8.53 -0.75 -14.07
N SER A 21 9.33 0.10 -13.41
CA SER A 21 10.77 -0.11 -13.31
C SER A 21 11.09 -1.38 -12.52
N MET A 22 10.35 -1.65 -11.43
CA MET A 22 10.48 -2.88 -10.66
C MET A 22 10.23 -4.14 -11.51
N LEU A 23 9.13 -4.15 -12.28
CA LEU A 23 8.80 -5.28 -13.15
C LEU A 23 9.80 -5.44 -14.30
N MET A 24 10.21 -4.33 -14.91
CA MET A 24 11.14 -4.32 -16.03
C MET A 24 12.55 -4.75 -15.60
N GLU A 25 13.02 -4.28 -14.45
CA GLU A 25 14.28 -4.69 -13.86
C GLU A 25 14.29 -6.20 -13.60
N ASN A 26 13.24 -6.74 -12.99
CA ASN A 26 13.13 -8.17 -12.73
C ASN A 26 13.17 -9.00 -14.04
N LEU A 27 12.44 -8.56 -15.08
CA LEU A 27 12.48 -9.19 -16.40
C LEU A 27 13.90 -9.20 -16.99
N LEU A 28 14.59 -8.06 -16.96
CA LEU A 28 15.94 -7.93 -17.53
C LEU A 28 16.99 -8.70 -16.72
N ARG A 29 16.84 -8.80 -15.39
CA ARG A 29 17.68 -9.65 -14.54
C ARG A 29 17.47 -11.12 -14.87
N SER A 30 16.23 -11.58 -15.08
CA SER A 30 15.93 -12.96 -15.48
C SER A 30 16.53 -13.37 -16.84
N LYS A 31 16.88 -12.38 -17.67
CA LYS A 31 17.52 -12.57 -18.99
C LYS A 31 19.01 -12.23 -19.00
N GLU A 32 19.60 -11.94 -17.83
CA GLU A 32 21.01 -11.54 -17.67
C GLU A 32 21.43 -10.28 -18.46
N TYR A 33 20.48 -9.39 -18.72
CA TYR A 33 20.73 -8.14 -19.45
C TYR A 33 20.93 -6.93 -18.54
N TRP A 34 20.54 -7.03 -17.26
CA TRP A 34 20.52 -5.92 -16.32
C TRP A 34 21.88 -5.22 -16.14
N SER A 35 22.98 -5.98 -16.10
CA SER A 35 24.32 -5.40 -15.92
C SER A 35 24.66 -4.35 -16.98
N LEU A 36 24.19 -4.53 -18.23
CA LEU A 36 24.40 -3.55 -19.30
C LEU A 36 23.44 -2.36 -19.23
N VAL A 37 22.29 -2.51 -18.59
CA VAL A 37 21.35 -1.41 -18.37
C VAL A 37 21.83 -0.52 -17.22
N GLU A 38 22.35 -1.12 -16.16
CA GLU A 38 22.84 -0.40 -14.98
C GLU A 38 24.24 0.20 -15.21
N GLN A 39 25.21 -0.61 -15.65
CA GLN A 39 26.60 -0.19 -15.77
C GLN A 39 26.91 0.34 -17.17
N GLY A 40 26.21 -0.17 -18.19
CA GLY A 40 26.54 0.10 -19.59
C GLY A 40 27.68 -0.78 -20.09
N TYR A 41 28.18 -0.46 -21.26
CA TYR A 41 29.44 -0.99 -21.76
C TYR A 41 30.22 0.16 -22.40
N GLU A 42 31.54 0.12 -22.26
CA GLU A 42 32.43 1.02 -22.96
C GLU A 42 32.93 0.35 -24.23
N GLU A 43 32.98 1.12 -25.32
CA GLU A 43 33.66 0.69 -26.54
C GLU A 43 35.14 1.05 -26.42
N PRO A 44 36.06 0.07 -26.39
CA PRO A 44 37.48 0.33 -26.30
C PRO A 44 37.95 1.12 -27.53
N LYS A 45 38.78 2.15 -27.31
CA LYS A 45 39.48 2.89 -28.38
C LYS A 45 40.99 2.78 -28.15
N PRO A 46 41.79 2.32 -29.14
CA PRO A 46 41.42 1.94 -30.51
C PRO A 46 40.77 0.55 -30.60
N LEU A 47 39.80 0.37 -31.50
CA LEU A 47 39.23 -0.96 -31.79
C LEU A 47 40.24 -1.91 -32.47
N GLU A 48 41.26 -1.34 -33.12
CA GLU A 48 42.26 -2.05 -33.91
C GLU A 48 43.23 -2.86 -33.04
N SER A 49 43.48 -2.42 -31.81
CA SER A 49 44.36 -3.09 -30.83
C SER A 49 43.67 -4.22 -30.05
N LEU A 50 42.38 -4.47 -30.28
CA LEU A 50 41.65 -5.54 -29.59
C LEU A 50 42.10 -6.92 -30.08
N THR A 51 42.45 -7.78 -29.14
CA THR A 51 42.68 -9.21 -29.37
C THR A 51 41.38 -9.90 -29.82
N GLY A 52 41.52 -11.07 -30.46
CA GLY A 52 40.35 -11.83 -30.94
C GLY A 52 39.35 -12.20 -29.85
N ALA A 53 39.83 -12.44 -28.62
CA ALA A 53 38.97 -12.71 -27.46
C ALA A 53 38.21 -11.45 -27.02
N GLU A 54 38.87 -10.30 -26.93
CA GLU A 54 38.23 -9.04 -26.53
C GLU A 54 37.16 -8.59 -27.54
N ARG A 55 37.40 -8.78 -28.84
CA ARG A 55 36.39 -8.48 -29.88
C ARG A 55 35.11 -9.30 -29.69
N ARG A 56 35.24 -10.61 -29.45
CA ARG A 56 34.09 -11.50 -29.19
C ARG A 56 33.30 -11.04 -27.96
N THR A 57 33.99 -10.70 -26.87
CA THR A 57 33.30 -10.20 -25.66
C THR A 57 32.57 -8.88 -25.89
N LEU A 58 33.11 -7.99 -26.74
CA LEU A 58 32.47 -6.73 -27.10
C LEU A 58 31.21 -6.96 -27.95
N GLU A 59 31.28 -7.85 -28.94
CA GLU A 59 30.13 -8.23 -29.77
C GLU A 59 29.01 -8.86 -28.94
N GLU A 60 29.35 -9.72 -27.98
CA GLU A 60 28.38 -10.29 -27.02
C GLU A 60 27.70 -9.21 -26.17
N LYS A 61 28.48 -8.25 -25.63
CA LYS A 61 27.92 -7.11 -24.88
C LYS A 61 26.99 -6.26 -25.74
N LYS A 62 27.40 -5.94 -26.98
CA LYS A 62 26.56 -5.19 -27.94
C LYS A 62 25.27 -5.92 -28.25
N LEU A 63 25.33 -7.23 -28.46
CA LEU A 63 24.14 -8.04 -28.73
C LEU A 63 23.20 -8.06 -27.53
N LYS A 64 23.73 -8.23 -26.31
CA LYS A 64 22.92 -8.19 -25.08
C LYS A 64 22.30 -6.80 -24.84
N ASP A 65 23.03 -5.71 -25.09
CA ASP A 65 22.50 -4.33 -25.02
C ASP A 65 21.34 -4.12 -26.01
N LEU A 66 21.51 -4.55 -27.26
CA LEU A 66 20.44 -4.47 -28.26
C LEU A 66 19.20 -5.27 -27.84
N LYS A 67 19.38 -6.47 -27.26
CA LYS A 67 18.26 -7.25 -26.73
C LYS A 67 17.56 -6.53 -25.58
N ALA A 68 18.31 -6.01 -24.60
CA ALA A 68 17.77 -5.23 -23.49
C ALA A 68 16.96 -4.01 -23.98
N LYS A 69 17.54 -3.28 -24.93
CA LYS A 69 16.92 -2.12 -25.57
C LYS A 69 15.64 -2.48 -26.31
N ASN A 70 15.57 -3.64 -26.97
CA ASN A 70 14.34 -4.12 -27.60
C ASN A 70 13.22 -4.40 -26.61
N TYR A 71 13.53 -4.92 -25.41
CA TYR A 71 12.52 -5.06 -24.35
C TYR A 71 12.02 -3.69 -23.87
N LEU A 72 12.93 -2.74 -23.65
CA LEU A 72 12.56 -1.37 -23.27
C LEU A 72 11.69 -0.70 -24.34
N PHE A 73 12.03 -0.84 -25.63
CA PHE A 73 11.19 -0.30 -26.70
C PHE A 73 9.80 -0.92 -26.78
N GLN A 74 9.69 -2.23 -26.54
CA GLN A 74 8.38 -2.88 -26.51
C GLN A 74 7.55 -2.46 -25.29
N SER A 75 8.20 -2.08 -24.20
CA SER A 75 7.52 -1.67 -22.97
C SER A 75 6.97 -0.24 -22.98
N ILE A 76 7.51 0.63 -23.83
CA ILE A 76 7.23 2.07 -23.82
C ILE A 76 6.43 2.45 -25.07
N ASP A 77 5.35 3.23 -24.90
CA ASP A 77 4.57 3.74 -26.03
C ASP A 77 5.38 4.66 -26.95
N LYS A 78 5.03 4.67 -28.24
CA LYS A 78 5.68 5.48 -29.28
C LYS A 78 5.73 6.97 -28.93
N ASN A 79 4.67 7.51 -28.33
CA ASN A 79 4.62 8.92 -27.98
C ASN A 79 5.61 9.27 -26.87
N ILE A 80 5.74 8.39 -25.89
CA ILE A 80 6.70 8.53 -24.79
C ILE A 80 8.12 8.39 -25.34
N LEU A 81 8.36 7.40 -26.20
CA LEU A 81 9.66 7.26 -26.86
C LEU A 81 10.04 8.54 -27.61
N LYS A 82 9.14 9.19 -28.37
CA LYS A 82 9.48 10.45 -29.07
C LYS A 82 10.01 11.56 -28.16
N THR A 83 9.58 11.60 -26.90
CA THR A 83 10.02 12.63 -25.94
C THR A 83 11.41 12.38 -25.33
N ILE A 84 11.95 11.18 -25.47
CA ILE A 84 13.26 10.81 -24.90
C ILE A 84 14.38 11.23 -25.88
N THR A 85 15.35 12.01 -25.41
CA THR A 85 16.42 12.58 -26.23
C THR A 85 17.55 11.60 -26.51
N ASN A 86 17.98 10.80 -25.52
CA ASN A 86 19.04 9.81 -25.69
C ASN A 86 18.51 8.38 -25.63
N LYS A 87 18.76 7.62 -26.69
CA LYS A 87 18.37 6.21 -26.85
C LYS A 87 19.48 5.39 -27.49
N SER A 88 20.73 5.77 -27.30
CA SER A 88 21.88 5.12 -27.95
C SER A 88 22.06 3.68 -27.45
N THR A 89 22.09 3.48 -26.14
CA THR A 89 22.22 2.19 -25.46
C THR A 89 20.98 1.87 -24.61
N SER A 90 20.86 0.64 -24.11
CA SER A 90 19.80 0.29 -23.16
C SER A 90 19.92 1.10 -21.87
N LYS A 91 21.15 1.36 -21.41
CA LYS A 91 21.44 2.25 -20.27
C LYS A 91 20.95 3.67 -20.52
N ALA A 92 21.34 4.27 -21.64
CA ALA A 92 20.96 5.65 -21.95
C ALA A 92 19.43 5.83 -22.02
N LEU A 93 18.73 4.83 -22.56
CA LEU A 93 17.26 4.82 -22.59
C LEU A 93 16.66 4.70 -21.17
N TRP A 94 17.19 3.80 -20.35
CA TRP A 94 16.77 3.62 -18.95
C TRP A 94 16.99 4.88 -18.11
N ASP A 95 18.18 5.47 -18.18
CA ASP A 95 18.53 6.69 -17.46
C ASP A 95 17.67 7.87 -17.90
N SER A 96 17.34 7.98 -19.19
CA SER A 96 16.43 9.02 -19.68
C SER A 96 15.00 8.83 -19.18
N MET A 97 14.52 7.58 -19.10
CA MET A 97 13.22 7.27 -18.48
C MET A 97 13.23 7.63 -17.00
N LYS A 98 14.28 7.24 -16.28
CA LYS A 98 14.49 7.56 -14.86
C LYS A 98 14.46 9.06 -14.61
N GLN A 99 15.27 9.81 -15.35
CA GLN A 99 15.35 11.27 -15.23
C GLN A 99 14.00 11.95 -15.49
N LYS A 100 13.25 11.47 -16.49
CA LYS A 100 11.99 12.09 -16.91
C LYS A 100 10.84 11.79 -15.95
N TYR A 101 10.74 10.55 -15.47
CA TYR A 101 9.56 10.07 -14.74
C TYR A 101 9.78 9.89 -13.24
N GLN A 102 10.99 9.57 -12.80
CA GLN A 102 11.34 9.55 -11.38
C GLN A 102 11.66 10.96 -10.84
N GLY A 103 11.80 11.95 -11.73
CA GLY A 103 12.19 13.32 -11.39
C GLY A 103 13.67 13.44 -11.03
N ASN A 104 14.11 14.68 -10.77
CA ASN A 104 15.44 14.93 -10.21
C ASN A 104 15.44 14.74 -8.68
N ALA A 105 16.62 14.65 -8.06
CA ALA A 105 16.77 14.45 -6.61
C ALA A 105 15.98 15.46 -5.75
N ARG A 106 15.72 16.67 -6.27
CA ARG A 106 14.90 17.69 -5.59
C ARG A 106 13.41 17.32 -5.56
N VAL A 107 12.88 16.78 -6.66
CA VAL A 107 11.49 16.30 -6.73
C VAL A 107 11.30 15.08 -5.82
N GLN A 108 12.23 14.12 -5.86
CA GLN A 108 12.21 12.96 -4.95
C GLN A 108 12.24 13.38 -3.49
N ARG A 109 13.11 14.34 -3.13
CA ARG A 109 13.15 14.87 -1.76
C ARG A 109 11.84 15.56 -1.38
N ALA A 110 11.24 16.34 -2.26
CA ALA A 110 9.95 16.99 -1.98
C ALA A 110 8.81 15.97 -1.81
N GLN A 111 8.78 14.91 -2.63
CA GLN A 111 7.83 13.80 -2.51
C GLN A 111 8.02 13.06 -1.19
N LEU A 112 9.26 12.74 -0.81
CA LEU A 112 9.55 12.11 0.47
C LEU A 112 9.11 12.99 1.65
N GLN A 113 9.36 14.29 1.62
CA GLN A 113 8.90 15.21 2.67
C GLN A 113 7.38 15.26 2.77
N ARG A 114 6.67 15.23 1.64
CA ARG A 114 5.20 15.10 1.64
C ARG A 114 4.76 13.79 2.27
N LEU A 115 5.36 12.66 1.88
CA LEU A 115 5.03 11.34 2.42
C LEU A 115 5.32 11.24 3.93
N LEU A 116 6.42 11.81 4.41
CA LEU A 116 6.73 11.91 5.84
C LEU A 116 5.64 12.66 6.60
N ARG A 117 5.21 13.80 6.08
CA ARG A 117 4.09 14.57 6.66
C ARG A 117 2.80 13.76 6.64
N ASP A 118 2.46 13.15 5.51
CA ASP A 118 1.25 12.37 5.33
C ASP A 118 1.24 11.17 6.30
N PHE A 119 2.40 10.51 6.50
CA PHE A 119 2.59 9.44 7.49
C PHE A 119 2.50 9.95 8.93
N GLU A 120 3.05 11.13 9.24
CA GLU A 120 2.99 11.72 10.58
C GLU A 120 1.55 12.02 11.01
N ILE A 121 0.73 12.59 10.12
CA ILE A 121 -0.69 12.91 10.39
C ILE A 121 -1.63 11.72 10.18
N LEU A 122 -1.14 10.58 9.67
CA LEU A 122 -1.98 9.42 9.38
C LEU A 122 -2.55 8.83 10.68
N GLU A 123 -3.87 8.79 10.77
CA GLU A 123 -4.60 8.23 11.91
C GLU A 123 -5.86 7.51 11.46
N MET A 124 -6.33 6.59 12.30
CA MET A 124 -7.55 5.82 12.04
C MET A 124 -8.77 6.73 12.08
N GLN A 125 -9.55 6.71 11.01
CA GLN A 125 -10.73 7.56 10.88
C GLN A 125 -11.94 6.98 11.62
N ASN A 126 -12.89 7.85 11.97
CA ASN A 126 -14.13 7.43 12.61
C ASN A 126 -14.92 6.48 11.69
N GLY A 127 -15.23 5.29 12.21
CA GLY A 127 -15.95 4.25 11.46
C GLY A 127 -15.09 3.46 10.46
N GLU A 128 -13.82 3.80 10.28
CA GLU A 128 -12.88 3.00 9.48
C GLU A 128 -12.69 1.62 10.12
N CYS A 129 -12.50 0.58 9.29
CA CYS A 129 -12.15 -0.74 9.79
C CYS A 129 -10.63 -0.92 9.88
N VAL A 130 -10.19 -1.85 10.72
CA VAL A 130 -8.76 -2.12 10.94
C VAL A 130 -8.04 -2.46 9.64
N ASN A 131 -8.68 -3.21 8.73
CA ASN A 131 -8.10 -3.58 7.44
C ASN A 131 -7.78 -2.35 6.59
N ASP A 132 -8.74 -1.45 6.42
CA ASP A 132 -8.60 -0.27 5.57
C ASP A 132 -7.53 0.67 6.14
N TYR A 133 -7.53 0.84 7.46
CA TYR A 133 -6.54 1.67 8.14
C TYR A 133 -5.12 1.11 7.99
N ILE A 134 -4.90 -0.18 8.29
CA ILE A 134 -3.58 -0.81 8.13
C ILE A 134 -3.14 -0.80 6.66
N PHE A 135 -4.07 -1.00 5.73
CA PHE A 135 -3.77 -0.92 4.30
C PHE A 135 -3.25 0.46 3.91
N ARG A 136 -3.87 1.55 4.37
CA ARG A 136 -3.38 2.93 4.15
C ARG A 136 -2.00 3.16 4.74
N VAL A 137 -1.77 2.70 5.98
CA VAL A 137 -0.45 2.81 6.63
C VAL A 137 0.62 2.09 5.82
N MET A 138 0.32 0.87 5.35
CA MET A 138 1.25 0.08 4.56
C MET A 138 1.51 0.68 3.18
N LEU A 139 0.49 1.23 2.52
CA LEU A 139 0.67 1.97 1.26
C LEU A 139 1.64 3.13 1.45
N THR A 140 1.38 4.02 2.42
CA THR A 140 2.27 5.16 2.68
C THR A 140 3.67 4.73 3.07
N ALA A 141 3.83 3.70 3.90
CA ALA A 141 5.14 3.18 4.28
C ALA A 141 5.90 2.57 3.08
N ASN A 142 5.21 1.90 2.16
CA ASN A 142 5.81 1.38 0.94
C ASN A 142 6.18 2.49 -0.05
N ASP A 143 5.36 3.52 -0.18
CA ASP A 143 5.69 4.71 -0.99
C ASP A 143 6.94 5.41 -0.44
N MET A 144 7.07 5.50 0.88
CA MET A 144 8.27 6.05 1.54
C MET A 144 9.52 5.19 1.26
N ARG A 145 9.39 3.85 1.30
CA ARG A 145 10.47 2.93 0.90
C ARG A 145 10.87 3.13 -0.57
N GLY A 146 9.88 3.30 -1.46
CA GLY A 146 10.12 3.62 -2.87
C GLY A 146 10.87 4.93 -3.07
N ALA A 147 10.60 5.92 -2.22
CA ALA A 147 11.30 7.21 -2.19
C ALA A 147 12.68 7.16 -1.50
N GLY A 148 13.13 5.99 -1.03
CA GLY A 148 14.46 5.77 -0.43
C GLY A 148 14.52 5.85 1.11
N GLU A 149 13.38 5.95 1.80
CA GLU A 149 13.32 5.96 3.26
C GLU A 149 13.31 4.54 3.85
N THR A 150 14.04 4.34 4.94
CA THR A 150 14.02 3.03 5.62
C THR A 150 12.84 2.97 6.59
N MET A 151 11.78 2.26 6.20
CA MET A 151 10.61 2.02 7.07
C MET A 151 10.71 0.65 7.74
N GLU A 152 11.25 0.60 8.96
CA GLU A 152 11.31 -0.62 9.77
C GLU A 152 9.92 -1.05 10.24
N ASN A 153 9.69 -2.36 10.38
CA ASN A 153 8.42 -2.89 10.89
C ASN A 153 8.07 -2.31 12.27
N ARG A 154 9.07 -2.10 13.13
CA ARG A 154 8.90 -1.49 14.45
C ARG A 154 8.22 -0.12 14.36
N HIS A 155 8.71 0.76 13.48
CA HIS A 155 8.13 2.11 13.32
C HIS A 155 6.69 2.05 12.84
N ILE A 156 6.38 1.12 11.93
CA ILE A 156 5.03 0.94 11.40
C ILE A 156 4.09 0.40 12.50
N VAL A 157 4.53 -0.59 13.27
CA VAL A 157 3.77 -1.17 14.40
C VAL A 157 3.51 -0.12 15.47
N GLU A 158 4.53 0.62 15.90
CA GLU A 158 4.40 1.72 16.87
C GLU A 158 3.44 2.81 16.36
N LYS A 159 3.51 3.15 15.06
CA LYS A 159 2.60 4.12 14.43
C LYS A 159 1.15 3.64 14.51
N ILE A 160 0.88 2.40 14.13
CA ILE A 160 -0.47 1.82 14.16
C ILE A 160 -1.00 1.83 15.59
N LEU A 161 -0.26 1.30 16.56
CA LEU A 161 -0.69 1.23 17.96
C LEU A 161 -1.01 2.61 18.54
N ARG A 162 -0.22 3.64 18.20
CA ARG A 162 -0.40 5.02 18.71
C ARG A 162 -1.58 5.78 18.08
N THR A 163 -1.99 5.40 16.86
CA THR A 163 -2.97 6.17 16.08
C THR A 163 -4.23 5.38 15.71
N LEU A 164 -4.42 4.21 16.33
CA LEU A 164 -5.71 3.53 16.40
C LEU A 164 -6.71 4.37 17.21
N SER A 165 -7.98 4.27 16.87
CA SER A 165 -9.04 4.97 17.64
C SER A 165 -9.19 4.38 19.04
N ASP A 166 -9.68 5.18 19.99
CA ASP A 166 -9.83 4.81 21.41
C ASP A 166 -10.61 3.51 21.68
N LYS A 167 -11.49 3.10 20.77
CA LYS A 167 -12.23 1.81 20.86
C LYS A 167 -11.30 0.58 20.91
N TYR A 168 -10.03 0.73 20.54
CA TYR A 168 -9.01 -0.32 20.59
C TYR A 168 -8.01 -0.17 21.74
N ASN A 169 -8.13 0.83 22.62
CA ASN A 169 -7.15 1.07 23.69
C ASN A 169 -6.90 -0.18 24.55
N TYR A 170 -7.96 -0.95 24.85
CA TYR A 170 -7.82 -2.21 25.60
C TYR A 170 -6.89 -3.24 24.91
N ILE A 171 -7.03 -3.43 23.60
CA ILE A 171 -6.18 -4.40 22.87
C ILE A 171 -4.78 -3.84 22.66
N VAL A 172 -4.63 -2.52 22.49
CA VAL A 172 -3.32 -1.85 22.45
C VAL A 172 -2.55 -2.13 23.73
N CYS A 173 -3.10 -1.82 24.91
CA CYS A 173 -2.43 -2.09 26.19
C CYS A 173 -2.09 -3.58 26.35
N SER A 174 -3.03 -4.48 26.00
CA SER A 174 -2.77 -5.92 26.09
C SER A 174 -1.63 -6.37 25.18
N ILE A 175 -1.48 -5.81 23.98
CA ILE A 175 -0.37 -6.11 23.07
C ILE A 175 0.94 -5.56 23.63
N GLU A 176 0.94 -4.31 24.09
CA GLU A 176 2.13 -3.65 24.66
C GLU A 176 2.66 -4.36 25.91
N GLU A 177 1.77 -4.93 26.74
CA GLU A 177 2.16 -5.68 27.93
C GLU A 177 2.62 -7.12 27.64
N SER A 178 2.06 -7.76 26.60
CA SER A 178 2.26 -9.20 26.36
C SER A 178 3.27 -9.54 25.26
N LYS A 179 3.65 -8.59 24.41
CA LYS A 179 4.49 -8.84 23.22
C LYS A 179 5.69 -7.90 23.12
N ASP A 180 6.76 -8.38 22.50
CA ASP A 180 7.94 -7.57 22.17
C ASP A 180 7.70 -6.80 20.87
N ILE A 181 7.31 -5.52 21.00
CA ILE A 181 7.00 -4.61 19.88
C ILE A 181 8.18 -4.50 18.91
N ASN A 182 9.42 -4.61 19.38
CA ASN A 182 10.61 -4.47 18.54
C ASN A 182 10.78 -5.62 17.53
N LYS A 183 10.17 -6.78 17.81
CA LYS A 183 10.24 -7.98 16.96
C LYS A 183 8.93 -8.29 16.25
N MET A 184 7.86 -7.59 16.63
CA MET A 184 6.53 -7.81 16.09
C MET A 184 6.46 -7.40 14.62
N THR A 185 5.82 -8.23 13.80
CA THR A 185 5.55 -7.90 12.39
C THR A 185 4.20 -7.20 12.25
N VAL A 186 4.02 -6.45 11.17
CA VAL A 186 2.74 -5.80 10.87
C VAL A 186 1.63 -6.84 10.68
N ASP A 187 1.93 -7.99 10.07
CA ASP A 187 0.97 -9.09 9.89
C ASP A 187 0.51 -9.69 11.22
N GLU A 188 1.41 -9.84 12.19
CA GLU A 188 1.07 -10.33 13.52
C GLU A 188 0.16 -9.33 14.26
N LEU A 189 0.46 -8.04 14.14
CA LEU A 189 -0.35 -6.96 14.72
C LEU A 189 -1.74 -6.97 14.09
N HIS A 190 -1.79 -7.04 12.76
CA HIS A 190 -3.01 -7.06 11.98
C HIS A 190 -3.94 -8.20 12.41
N ARG A 191 -3.41 -9.44 12.53
CA ARG A 191 -4.18 -10.59 13.02
C ARG A 191 -4.72 -10.38 14.43
N SER A 192 -3.91 -9.80 15.32
CA SER A 192 -4.30 -9.54 16.71
C SER A 192 -5.46 -8.54 16.79
N LEU A 193 -5.38 -7.46 16.00
CA LEU A 193 -6.41 -6.42 15.94
C LEU A 193 -7.70 -6.91 15.27
N LEU A 194 -7.60 -7.72 14.20
CA LEU A 194 -8.75 -8.28 13.49
C LEU A 194 -9.64 -9.16 14.37
N VAL A 195 -9.03 -10.04 15.18
CA VAL A 195 -9.76 -10.89 16.13
C VAL A 195 -10.55 -10.03 17.12
N HIS A 196 -10.00 -8.89 17.52
CA HIS A 196 -10.64 -7.98 18.46
C HIS A 196 -11.75 -7.16 17.80
N GLU A 197 -11.58 -6.70 16.56
CA GLU A 197 -12.62 -5.99 15.82
C GLU A 197 -13.89 -6.83 15.69
N TYR A 198 -13.76 -8.13 15.41
CA TYR A 198 -14.90 -9.04 15.35
C TYR A 198 -15.65 -9.15 16.69
N LYS A 199 -14.90 -9.13 17.81
CA LYS A 199 -15.49 -9.16 19.16
C LYS A 199 -16.18 -7.84 19.53
N ILE A 200 -15.62 -6.70 19.14
CA ILE A 200 -16.25 -5.38 19.35
C ILE A 200 -17.57 -5.29 18.57
N LYS A 201 -17.56 -5.64 17.27
CA LYS A 201 -18.78 -5.61 16.44
C LYS A 201 -19.92 -6.47 17.02
N ARG A 202 -19.60 -7.61 17.64
CA ARG A 202 -20.60 -8.42 18.36
C ARG A 202 -21.15 -7.72 19.60
N LYS A 203 -20.31 -7.03 20.37
CA LYS A 203 -20.73 -6.27 21.55
C LYS A 203 -21.63 -5.08 21.19
N ASP A 204 -21.28 -4.32 20.15
CA ASP A 204 -22.08 -3.18 19.69
C ASP A 204 -23.50 -3.61 19.28
N VAL A 205 -23.63 -4.74 18.56
CA VAL A 205 -24.94 -5.30 18.19
C VAL A 205 -25.73 -5.72 19.43
N THR A 206 -25.09 -6.35 20.42
CA THR A 206 -25.77 -6.74 21.66
C THR A 206 -26.19 -5.53 22.50
N GLU A 207 -25.37 -4.48 22.59
CA GLU A 207 -25.71 -3.26 23.33
C GLU A 207 -26.83 -2.46 22.65
N GLN A 208 -26.83 -2.40 21.32
CA GLN A 208 -27.93 -1.79 20.57
C GLN A 208 -29.24 -2.58 20.78
N ALA A 209 -29.20 -3.90 20.73
CA ALA A 209 -30.38 -4.74 20.99
C ALA A 209 -30.90 -4.54 22.43
N LEU A 210 -30.02 -4.49 23.43
CA LEU A 210 -30.36 -4.25 24.83
C LEU A 210 -30.99 -2.86 25.05
N LYS A 211 -30.49 -1.82 24.39
CA LYS A 211 -31.07 -0.46 24.44
C LYS A 211 -32.48 -0.42 23.85
N VAL A 212 -32.73 -1.09 22.72
CA VAL A 212 -34.06 -1.19 22.10
C VAL A 212 -35.07 -1.90 23.01
N THR A 213 -34.64 -2.96 23.71
CA THR A 213 -35.49 -3.64 24.70
C THR A 213 -35.70 -2.83 25.98
N GLY A 214 -34.72 -2.04 26.40
CA GLY A 214 -34.82 -1.16 27.58
C GLY A 214 -35.81 -0.03 27.39
N ASP A 215 -35.82 0.63 26.23
CA ASP A 215 -36.77 1.71 25.93
C ASP A 215 -38.21 1.23 25.78
N SER A 216 -38.42 -0.04 25.40
CA SER A 216 -39.75 -0.65 25.34
C SER A 216 -40.38 -0.89 26.71
N SER A 217 -39.57 -0.91 27.79
CA SER A 217 -40.05 -1.10 29.17
C SER A 217 -40.45 0.20 29.88
N ASN A 218 -40.27 1.37 29.25
CA ASN A 218 -40.64 2.68 29.80
C ASN A 218 -42.03 3.19 29.36
N LEU A 219 -42.86 2.36 28.72
CA LEU A 219 -44.28 2.65 28.54
C LEU A 219 -45.05 2.43 29.85
N ARG A 220 -44.98 3.46 30.68
CA ARG A 220 -45.92 3.89 31.73
C ARG A 220 -47.12 2.96 31.96
N VAL A 221 -47.05 2.18 33.03
CA VAL A 221 -48.24 1.70 33.75
C VAL A 221 -48.87 2.94 34.42
N ASP A 222 -49.76 3.63 33.71
CA ASP A 222 -50.63 4.65 34.30
C ASP A 222 -51.94 3.94 34.70
N GLU A 223 -51.95 3.39 35.92
CA GLU A 223 -53.16 2.91 36.57
C GLU A 223 -54.08 4.12 36.83
N ARG A 224 -55.05 4.34 35.95
CA ARG A 224 -56.23 5.15 36.25
C ARG A 224 -57.48 4.29 36.21
N PHE A 225 -57.79 3.73 37.38
CA PHE A 225 -59.17 3.38 37.72
C PHE A 225 -60.02 4.67 37.72
N SER A 226 -60.85 4.83 36.69
CA SER A 226 -61.98 5.77 36.70
C SER A 226 -63.22 4.98 36.30
N ASP A 227 -63.89 4.49 37.33
CA ASP A 227 -65.18 3.85 37.30
C ASP A 227 -66.23 4.83 36.70
N ARG A 228 -66.92 4.39 35.65
CA ARG A 228 -68.05 5.10 35.02
C ARG A 228 -69.33 4.32 35.32
N GLY A 229 -69.85 4.49 36.53
CA GLY A 229 -71.21 4.10 36.90
C GLY A 229 -72.18 5.27 36.76
N ARG A 230 -73.01 5.26 35.71
CA ARG A 230 -74.22 6.10 35.58
C ARG A 230 -75.30 5.59 36.54
N GLY A 231 -75.94 6.45 37.33
CA GLY A 231 -77.14 6.07 38.10
C GLY A 231 -77.90 7.28 38.66
N ARG A 232 -79.19 7.37 38.30
CA ARG A 232 -80.12 8.48 38.54
C ARG A 232 -80.64 8.55 39.98
N GLY A 233 -80.82 9.79 40.47
CA GLY A 233 -82.10 10.27 41.02
C GLY A 233 -82.45 10.01 42.49
N GLY A 234 -83.01 11.04 43.12
CA GLY A 234 -84.11 10.86 44.08
C GLY A 234 -83.91 11.35 45.51
N TYR A 235 -84.31 12.61 45.76
CA TYR A 235 -85.19 13.06 46.85
C TYR A 235 -84.90 12.79 48.36
N ARG A 236 -84.89 13.93 49.08
CA ARG A 236 -85.63 14.28 50.33
C ARG A 236 -85.05 13.87 51.70
N GLY A 237 -84.75 14.91 52.49
CA GLY A 237 -85.67 15.31 53.56
C GLY A 237 -85.11 15.45 54.98
N LYS A 238 -85.16 16.70 55.45
CA LYS A 238 -85.20 17.22 56.83
C LYS A 238 -84.01 16.97 57.75
#